data_AF-A0AA38T4C5-F1
#
_entry.id   AF-A0AA38T4C5-F1
#
_cell.length_a   1.000
_cell.length_b   1.000
_cell.length_c   1.000
_cell.angle_alpha   90.00
_cell.angle_beta   90.00
_cell.angle_gamma   90.00
#
_symmetry.space_group_name_H-M   'P 1'
#
loop_
_entity.id
_entity.type
_entity.pdbx_description
1 polymer ?
#
loop_
_entity_poly.entity_id
_entity_poly.type
_entity_poly.pdbx_seq_one_letter_code
_entity_poly.pdbx_strand_id
1 'polypeptide(L)'
;MSSCLQLNHSLCLCITWCTIMCSLLGEQYLLQNDKRERVVKASRDITINSKKVIFQVHRISKNNKDEVLEKAEKDLSAVRDQHIARLVNELQGTDFWKLRRAYSPGVQEYVEAATLCKFCTSGTLLNLDEINSMLLPLSDASLEPLQINILDYILGLADLTGELMRLAIGRISDGELEYAERICRFVREIYRELTLVAPKMDDTPDMKTKMDVMLQSVMKIENGKLVTEASNTKLLALINMHL
;
A
#
# COMPACT_ATOMS: atom_id res chain seq x y z
N MET A 1 -30.74 31.01 -57.76
CA MET A 1 -29.47 31.50 -57.17
C MET A 1 -29.48 31.48 -55.64
N SER A 2 -30.62 31.57 -54.94
CA SER A 2 -30.68 31.55 -53.46
C SER A 2 -30.29 30.23 -52.78
N SER A 3 -30.49 29.08 -53.44
CA SER A 3 -30.19 27.75 -52.88
C SER A 3 -28.68 27.43 -52.78
N CYS A 4 -27.83 28.05 -53.61
CA CYS A 4 -26.38 27.82 -53.60
C CYS A 4 -25.67 28.58 -52.46
N LEU A 5 -26.18 29.76 -52.07
CA LEU A 5 -25.68 30.54 -50.93
C LEU A 5 -26.02 29.88 -49.57
N GLN A 6 -27.19 29.23 -49.45
CA GLN A 6 -27.57 28.50 -48.23
C GLN A 6 -26.72 27.23 -48.00
N LEU A 7 -26.33 26.52 -49.07
CA LEU A 7 -25.43 25.36 -48.97
C LEU A 7 -24.02 25.75 -48.47
N ASN A 8 -23.47 26.87 -48.94
CA ASN A 8 -22.19 27.39 -48.46
C ASN A 8 -22.24 27.85 -47.00
N HIS A 9 -23.36 28.42 -46.55
CA HIS A 9 -23.52 28.85 -45.16
C HIS A 9 -23.62 27.64 -44.20
N SER A 10 -24.34 26.58 -44.60
CA SER A 10 -24.44 25.34 -43.81
C SER A 10 -23.13 24.56 -43.75
N LEU A 11 -22.35 24.50 -44.84
CA LEU A 11 -21.02 23.89 -44.83
C LEU A 11 -20.04 24.68 -43.95
N CYS A 12 -20.05 26.01 -44.03
CA CYS A 12 -19.20 26.87 -43.23
C CYS A 12 -19.52 26.75 -41.73
N LEU A 13 -20.81 26.70 -41.37
CA LEU A 13 -21.24 26.40 -40.00
C LEU A 13 -20.75 25.02 -39.55
N CYS A 14 -20.89 23.98 -40.38
CA CYS A 14 -20.43 22.63 -40.03
C CYS A 14 -18.91 22.55 -39.77
N ILE A 15 -18.10 23.20 -40.61
CA ILE A 15 -16.64 23.27 -40.44
C ILE A 15 -16.29 24.04 -39.16
N THR A 16 -16.94 25.18 -38.92
CA THR A 16 -16.70 25.99 -37.72
C THR A 16 -17.07 25.23 -36.45
N TRP A 17 -18.22 24.54 -36.45
CA TRP A 17 -18.65 23.67 -35.35
C TRP A 17 -17.70 22.48 -35.14
N CYS A 18 -17.18 21.87 -36.21
CA CYS A 18 -16.23 20.77 -36.12
C CYS A 18 -14.90 21.23 -35.50
N THR A 19 -14.39 22.40 -35.90
CA THR A 19 -13.17 22.98 -35.30
C THR A 19 -13.37 23.34 -33.83
N ILE A 20 -14.49 23.98 -33.48
CA ILE A 20 -14.82 24.31 -32.08
C ILE A 20 -14.94 23.04 -31.24
N MET A 21 -15.63 22.01 -31.75
CA MET A 21 -15.77 20.72 -31.07
C MET A 21 -14.42 20.03 -30.86
N CYS A 22 -13.55 20.01 -31.88
CA CYS A 22 -12.20 19.46 -31.75
C CYS A 22 -11.35 20.23 -30.72
N SER A 23 -11.44 21.57 -30.68
CA SER A 23 -10.74 22.39 -29.68
C SER A 23 -11.24 22.13 -28.26
N LEU A 24 -12.57 22.09 -28.06
CA LEU A 24 -13.18 21.80 -26.76
C LEU A 24 -12.85 20.39 -26.26
N LEU A 25 -12.90 19.40 -27.15
CA LEU A 25 -12.46 18.04 -26.82
C LEU A 25 -10.97 18.02 -26.47
N GLY A 26 -10.13 18.71 -27.25
CA GLY A 26 -8.70 18.83 -26.99
C GLY A 26 -8.40 19.42 -25.61
N GLU A 27 -9.05 20.52 -25.23
CA GLU A 27 -8.93 21.13 -23.90
C GLU A 27 -9.38 20.18 -22.79
N GLN A 28 -10.50 19.48 -22.97
CA GLN A 28 -11.00 18.51 -22.00
C GLN A 28 -10.03 17.33 -21.80
N TYR A 29 -9.44 16.82 -22.89
CA TYR A 29 -8.41 15.77 -22.83
C TYR A 29 -7.15 16.24 -22.10
N LEU A 30 -6.69 17.48 -22.34
CA LEU A 30 -5.54 18.05 -21.64
C LEU A 30 -5.81 18.17 -20.13
N LEU A 31 -6.97 18.71 -19.74
CA LEU A 31 -7.36 18.83 -18.33
C LEU A 31 -7.41 17.47 -17.61
N GLN A 32 -7.91 16.42 -18.28
CA GLN A 32 -7.92 15.07 -17.72
C GLN A 32 -6.51 14.49 -17.56
N ASN A 33 -5.62 14.70 -18.53
CA ASN A 33 -4.24 14.26 -18.47
C ASN A 33 -3.45 14.99 -17.37
N ASP A 34 -3.62 16.31 -17.24
CA ASP A 34 -2.99 17.12 -16.20
C ASP A 34 -3.41 16.64 -14.80
N LYS A 35 -4.71 16.36 -14.62
CA LYS A 35 -5.23 15.80 -13.38
C LYS A 35 -4.63 14.43 -13.08
N ARG A 36 -4.58 13.54 -14.07
CA ARG A 36 -3.94 12.22 -13.94
C ARG A 36 -2.46 12.35 -13.54
N GLU A 37 -1.73 13.28 -14.14
CA GLU A 37 -0.32 13.51 -13.80
C GLU A 37 -0.15 13.98 -12.35
N ARG A 38 -1.00 14.90 -11.86
CA ARG A 38 -0.98 15.33 -10.46
C ARG A 38 -1.28 14.19 -9.49
N VAL A 39 -2.26 13.33 -9.81
CA VAL A 39 -2.57 12.13 -9.02
C VAL A 39 -1.39 11.15 -8.99
N VAL A 40 -0.74 10.90 -10.14
CA VAL A 40 0.47 10.05 -10.18
C VAL A 40 1.60 10.64 -9.33
N LYS A 41 1.80 11.96 -9.35
CA LYS A 41 2.80 12.62 -8.50
C LYS A 41 2.47 12.44 -7.01
N ALA A 42 1.22 12.70 -6.60
CA ALA A 42 0.78 12.49 -5.23
C ALA A 42 0.96 11.03 -4.78
N SER A 43 0.60 10.06 -5.64
CA SER A 43 0.82 8.63 -5.38
C SER A 43 2.29 8.29 -5.15
N ARG A 44 3.20 8.85 -5.96
CA ARG A 44 4.65 8.62 -5.81
C ARG A 44 5.17 9.20 -4.50
N ASP A 45 4.71 10.38 -4.11
CA ASP A 45 5.08 10.99 -2.83
C ASP A 45 4.62 10.12 -1.65
N ILE A 46 3.41 9.55 -1.71
CA ILE A 46 2.91 8.60 -0.71
C ILE A 46 3.81 7.36 -0.65
N THR A 47 4.13 6.74 -1.78
CA THR A 47 5.01 5.57 -1.85
C THR A 47 6.37 5.86 -1.22
N ILE A 48 7.01 6.96 -1.61
CA ILE A 48 8.36 7.32 -1.13
C ILE A 48 8.37 7.50 0.39
N ASN A 49 7.37 8.20 0.94
CA ASN A 49 7.36 8.47 2.37
C ASN A 49 6.86 7.29 3.21
N SER A 50 5.97 6.46 2.67
CA SER A 50 5.58 5.18 3.31
C SER A 50 6.77 4.23 3.40
N LYS A 51 7.61 4.14 2.35
CA LYS A 51 8.88 3.39 2.40
C LYS A 51 9.81 3.88 3.50
N LYS A 52 9.92 5.19 3.72
CA LYS A 52 10.75 5.74 4.80
C LYS A 52 10.23 5.29 6.17
N VAL A 53 8.91 5.25 6.37
CA VAL A 53 8.29 4.71 7.59
C VAL A 53 8.65 3.24 7.76
N ILE A 54 8.48 2.42 6.73
CA ILE A 54 8.84 0.99 6.75
C ILE A 54 10.33 0.81 7.13
N PHE A 55 11.24 1.54 6.48
CA PHE A 55 12.67 1.49 6.81
C PHE A 55 12.97 1.97 8.24
N GLN A 56 12.22 2.92 8.77
CA GLN A 56 12.35 3.36 10.16
C GLN A 56 11.92 2.24 11.12
N VAL A 57 10.80 1.56 10.86
CA VAL A 57 10.34 0.41 11.67
C VAL A 57 11.35 -0.73 11.68
N HIS A 58 12.04 -1.00 10.57
CA HIS A 58 13.10 -2.02 10.52
C HIS A 58 14.31 -1.74 11.43
N ARG A 59 14.42 -0.53 11.99
CA ARG A 59 15.48 -0.17 12.95
C ARG A 59 15.15 -0.57 14.39
N ILE A 60 13.96 -1.15 14.63
CA ILE A 60 13.58 -1.69 15.93
C ILE A 60 14.63 -2.70 16.38
N SER A 61 15.04 -2.54 17.62
CA SER A 61 15.82 -3.49 18.42
C SER A 61 15.21 -3.59 19.81
N LYS A 62 15.71 -4.52 20.62
CA LYS A 62 15.26 -4.73 22.01
C LYS A 62 15.32 -3.46 22.88
N ASN A 63 16.26 -2.55 22.60
CA ASN A 63 16.56 -1.42 23.49
C ASN A 63 15.93 -0.08 23.04
N ASN A 64 15.46 0.02 21.81
CA ASN A 64 14.99 1.28 21.22
C ASN A 64 13.59 1.16 20.59
N LYS A 65 12.87 0.06 20.87
CA LYS A 65 11.59 -0.24 20.24
C LYS A 65 10.60 0.93 20.34
N ASP A 66 10.41 1.46 21.54
CA ASP A 66 9.39 2.49 21.79
C ASP A 66 9.75 3.81 21.09
N GLU A 67 11.01 4.25 21.16
CA GLU A 67 11.49 5.46 20.47
C GLU A 67 11.35 5.35 18.95
N VAL A 68 11.73 4.19 18.39
CA VAL A 68 11.63 3.94 16.95
C VAL A 68 10.17 3.94 16.49
N LEU A 69 9.27 3.33 17.28
CA LEU A 69 7.85 3.27 16.98
C LEU A 69 7.17 4.62 17.10
N GLU A 70 7.45 5.40 18.15
CA GLU A 70 6.92 6.76 18.32
C GLU A 70 7.29 7.62 17.10
N LYS A 71 8.54 7.54 16.65
CA LYS A 71 9.00 8.25 15.45
C LYS A 71 8.29 7.74 14.19
N ALA A 72 8.17 6.44 14.01
CA ALA A 72 7.50 5.86 12.85
C ALA A 72 6.01 6.23 12.79
N GLU A 73 5.32 6.25 13.92
CA GLU A 73 3.91 6.67 14.02
C GLU A 73 3.73 8.16 13.71
N LYS A 74 4.67 9.01 14.15
CA LYS A 74 4.69 10.43 13.80
C LYS A 74 4.93 10.63 12.30
N ASP A 75 5.90 9.94 11.73
CA ASP A 75 6.20 10.00 10.29
C ASP A 75 5.01 9.47 9.47
N LEU A 76 4.35 8.39 9.90
CA LEU A 76 3.14 7.85 9.27
C LEU A 76 1.96 8.84 9.33
N SER A 77 1.78 9.52 10.45
CA SER A 77 0.78 10.58 10.60
C SER A 77 1.07 11.74 9.63
N ALA A 78 2.33 12.12 9.44
CA ALA A 78 2.71 13.11 8.45
C ALA A 78 2.41 12.64 7.01
N VAL A 79 2.62 11.35 6.68
CA VAL A 79 2.22 10.79 5.38
C VAL A 79 0.71 10.94 5.15
N ARG A 80 -0.09 10.62 6.17
CA ARG A 80 -1.56 10.80 6.12
C ARG A 80 -1.93 12.26 5.91
N ASP A 81 -1.46 13.14 6.78
CA ASP A 81 -1.91 14.53 6.86
C ASP A 81 -1.41 15.39 5.71
N GLN A 82 -0.30 15.02 5.06
CA GLN A 82 0.30 15.78 3.96
C GLN A 82 0.07 15.12 2.60
N HIS A 83 0.38 13.82 2.47
CA HIS A 83 0.43 13.17 1.17
C HIS A 83 -0.90 12.50 0.80
N ILE A 84 -1.55 11.80 1.73
CA ILE A 84 -2.90 11.26 1.50
C ILE A 84 -3.89 12.42 1.37
N ALA A 85 -3.82 13.43 2.23
CA ALA A 85 -4.65 14.63 2.11
C ALA A 85 -4.52 15.32 0.74
N ARG A 86 -3.29 15.45 0.23
CA ARG A 86 -3.06 15.97 -1.13
C ARG A 86 -3.69 15.10 -2.21
N LEU A 87 -3.58 13.78 -2.09
CA LEU A 87 -4.23 12.85 -3.02
C LEU A 87 -5.77 13.01 -2.98
N VAL A 88 -6.37 13.11 -1.79
CA VAL A 88 -7.80 13.36 -1.62
C VAL A 88 -8.23 14.63 -2.36
N ASN A 89 -7.48 15.72 -2.18
CA ASN A 89 -7.74 17.00 -2.85
C ASN A 89 -7.66 16.88 -4.38
N GLU A 90 -6.66 16.18 -4.91
CA GLU A 90 -6.51 15.98 -6.36
C GLU A 90 -7.60 15.06 -6.94
N LEU A 91 -8.24 14.21 -6.14
CA LEU A 91 -9.32 13.32 -6.57
C LEU A 91 -10.70 13.96 -6.52
N GLN A 92 -10.86 15.11 -5.85
CA GLN A 92 -12.15 15.79 -5.71
C GLN A 92 -12.86 16.02 -7.05
N GLY A 93 -14.19 15.83 -7.06
CA GLY A 93 -15.02 16.04 -8.25
C GLY A 93 -14.74 15.06 -9.39
N THR A 94 -14.13 13.90 -9.11
CA THR A 94 -13.91 12.84 -10.10
C THR A 94 -14.24 11.50 -9.49
N ASP A 95 -14.77 10.62 -10.34
CA ASP A 95 -14.98 9.22 -9.98
C ASP A 95 -13.63 8.56 -9.68
N PHE A 96 -13.42 8.21 -8.40
CA PHE A 96 -12.20 7.60 -7.87
C PHE A 96 -11.76 6.39 -8.70
N TRP A 97 -12.71 5.60 -9.20
CA TRP A 97 -12.43 4.38 -9.95
C TRP A 97 -11.70 4.63 -11.27
N LYS A 98 -11.95 5.78 -11.92
CA LYS A 98 -11.30 6.14 -13.20
C LYS A 98 -9.80 6.34 -13.05
N LEU A 99 -9.37 6.86 -11.91
CA LEU A 99 -7.96 7.15 -11.61
C LEU A 99 -7.32 6.12 -10.68
N ARG A 100 -8.02 5.03 -10.31
CA ARG A 100 -7.50 4.01 -9.40
C ARG A 100 -6.09 3.55 -9.74
N ARG A 101 -5.83 3.22 -11.01
CA ARG A 101 -4.49 2.76 -11.44
C ARG A 101 -3.38 3.80 -11.22
N ALA A 102 -3.71 5.08 -11.14
CA ALA A 102 -2.75 6.16 -10.94
C ALA A 102 -2.32 6.31 -9.47
N TYR A 103 -3.19 5.97 -8.51
CA TYR A 103 -2.92 6.14 -7.07
C TYR A 103 -2.81 4.85 -6.26
N SER A 104 -3.33 3.74 -6.80
CA SER A 104 -3.35 2.43 -6.15
C SER A 104 -1.97 1.99 -5.62
N PRO A 105 -0.84 2.18 -6.35
CA PRO A 105 0.48 1.85 -5.80
C PRO A 105 0.86 2.65 -4.54
N GLY A 106 0.48 3.93 -4.47
CA GLY A 106 0.71 4.75 -3.28
C GLY A 106 -0.13 4.29 -2.09
N VAL A 107 -1.40 3.98 -2.35
CA VAL A 107 -2.33 3.50 -1.31
C VAL A 107 -1.90 2.14 -0.76
N GLN A 108 -1.49 1.20 -1.61
CA GLN A 108 -1.00 -0.12 -1.18
C GLN A 108 0.21 0.00 -0.26
N GLU A 109 1.18 0.85 -0.62
CA GLU A 109 2.37 1.09 0.20
C GLU A 109 2.02 1.77 1.54
N TYR A 110 1.03 2.68 1.56
CA TYR A 110 0.55 3.27 2.80
C TYR A 110 -0.13 2.25 3.71
N VAL A 111 -0.94 1.34 3.15
CA VAL A 111 -1.55 0.22 3.89
C VAL A 111 -0.47 -0.65 4.51
N GLU A 112 0.55 -1.03 3.73
CA GLU A 112 1.70 -1.80 4.20
C GLU A 112 2.40 -1.11 5.38
N ALA A 113 2.74 0.17 5.25
CA ALA A 113 3.38 0.93 6.32
C ALA A 113 2.50 1.03 7.58
N ALA A 114 1.20 1.32 7.42
CA ALA A 114 0.28 1.50 8.53
C ALA A 114 0.02 0.19 9.30
N THR A 115 -0.18 -0.90 8.57
CA THR A 115 -0.38 -2.24 9.16
C THR A 115 0.90 -2.76 9.82
N LEU A 116 2.08 -2.47 9.25
CA LEU A 116 3.37 -2.81 9.85
C LEU A 116 3.58 -2.08 11.19
N CYS A 117 3.33 -0.77 11.23
CA CYS A 117 3.38 0.01 12.47
C CYS A 117 2.43 -0.57 13.52
N LYS A 118 1.15 -0.78 13.16
CA LYS A 118 0.14 -1.33 14.08
C LYS A 118 0.57 -2.68 14.65
N PHE A 119 1.10 -3.57 13.82
CA PHE A 119 1.61 -4.85 14.26
C PHE A 119 2.81 -4.70 15.20
N CYS A 120 3.76 -3.81 14.92
CA CYS A 120 4.92 -3.66 15.81
C CYS A 120 4.56 -3.04 17.17
N THR A 121 3.56 -2.14 17.20
CA THR A 121 3.05 -1.48 18.42
C THR A 121 2.17 -2.42 19.25
N SER A 122 1.16 -3.04 18.65
CA SER A 122 0.13 -3.82 19.36
C SER A 122 0.13 -5.32 19.03
N GLY A 123 0.73 -5.68 17.89
CA GLY A 123 0.72 -7.01 17.29
C GLY A 123 -0.66 -7.54 16.96
N THR A 124 -1.54 -6.62 16.55
CA THR A 124 -2.80 -6.90 15.88
C THR A 124 -2.75 -6.35 14.45
N LEU A 125 -3.66 -6.81 13.60
CA LEU A 125 -3.87 -6.25 12.27
C LEU A 125 -4.65 -4.93 12.38
N LEU A 126 -4.25 -3.91 11.61
CA LEU A 126 -5.07 -2.70 11.38
C LEU A 126 -6.07 -3.04 10.28
N ASN A 127 -7.36 -3.15 10.60
CA ASN A 127 -8.36 -3.57 9.63
C ASN A 127 -8.77 -2.44 8.66
N LEU A 128 -9.50 -2.80 7.60
CA LEU A 128 -9.92 -1.87 6.56
C LEU A 128 -10.80 -0.73 7.07
N ASP A 129 -11.69 -1.02 8.03
CA ASP A 129 -12.59 -0.02 8.58
C ASP A 129 -11.83 0.96 9.49
N GLU A 130 -10.87 0.46 10.28
CA GLU A 130 -9.99 1.28 11.10
C GLU A 130 -9.14 2.22 10.24
N ILE A 131 -8.49 1.72 9.18
CA ILE A 131 -7.66 2.58 8.32
C ILE A 131 -8.51 3.60 7.58
N ASN A 132 -9.69 3.23 7.06
CA ASN A 132 -10.60 4.18 6.42
C ASN A 132 -11.11 5.23 7.41
N SER A 133 -11.41 4.84 8.65
CA SER A 133 -11.82 5.77 9.71
C SER A 133 -10.74 6.83 10.00
N MET A 134 -9.46 6.46 9.89
CA MET A 134 -8.35 7.41 10.03
C MET A 134 -8.25 8.41 8.86
N LEU A 135 -8.78 8.06 7.68
CA LEU A 135 -8.75 8.91 6.49
C LEU A 135 -10.00 9.79 6.33
N LEU A 136 -11.12 9.43 6.98
CA LEU A 136 -12.37 10.21 6.94
C LEU A 136 -12.16 11.72 7.23
N PRO A 137 -11.36 12.13 8.24
CA PRO A 137 -11.17 13.55 8.56
C PRO A 137 -10.45 14.35 7.48
N LEU A 138 -9.83 13.68 6.49
CA LEU A 138 -9.13 14.34 5.39
C LEU A 138 -10.08 14.83 4.28
N SER A 139 -11.33 14.37 4.31
CA SER A 139 -12.33 14.71 3.30
C SER A 139 -13.26 15.79 3.84
N ASP A 140 -13.63 16.75 2.99
CA ASP A 140 -14.64 17.74 3.35
C ASP A 140 -15.99 17.05 3.57
N ALA A 141 -16.75 17.50 4.57
CA ALA A 141 -18.05 16.89 4.94
C ALA A 141 -19.11 16.91 3.82
N SER A 142 -18.89 17.71 2.77
CA SER A 142 -19.75 17.84 1.60
C SER A 142 -19.37 16.91 0.43
N LEU A 143 -18.27 16.16 0.54
CA LEU A 143 -17.73 15.32 -0.52
C LEU A 143 -17.71 13.85 -0.10
N GLU A 144 -17.77 12.95 -1.09
CA GLU A 144 -17.52 11.53 -0.82
C GLU A 144 -16.07 11.32 -0.38
N PRO A 145 -15.83 10.72 0.79
CA PRO A 145 -14.48 10.53 1.29
C PRO A 145 -13.75 9.49 0.46
N LEU A 146 -12.43 9.67 0.33
CA LEU A 146 -11.58 8.61 -0.21
C LEU A 146 -11.66 7.39 0.72
N GLN A 147 -12.12 6.28 0.17
CA GLN A 147 -12.09 4.99 0.83
C GLN A 147 -11.10 4.07 0.13
N ILE A 148 -10.17 3.52 0.91
CA ILE A 148 -9.33 2.42 0.45
C ILE A 148 -10.26 1.25 0.14
N ASN A 149 -10.19 0.78 -1.11
CA ASN A 149 -10.97 -0.39 -1.53
C ASN A 149 -10.30 -1.68 -1.05
N ILE A 150 -11.11 -2.74 -0.99
CA ILE A 150 -10.68 -4.06 -0.52
C ILE A 150 -9.50 -4.64 -1.32
N LEU A 151 -9.41 -4.35 -2.63
CA LEU A 151 -8.32 -4.86 -3.46
C LEU A 151 -6.99 -4.23 -3.06
N ASP A 152 -6.93 -2.89 -2.95
CA ASP A 152 -5.71 -2.18 -2.54
C ASP A 152 -5.30 -2.55 -1.11
N TYR A 153 -6.27 -2.76 -0.22
CA TYR A 153 -5.98 -3.22 1.13
C TYR A 153 -5.36 -4.63 1.15
N ILE A 154 -5.95 -5.60 0.43
CA ILE A 154 -5.43 -6.97 0.36
C ILE A 154 -4.03 -7.00 -0.27
N LEU A 155 -3.81 -6.23 -1.35
CA LEU A 155 -2.52 -6.20 -2.03
C LEU A 155 -1.41 -5.59 -1.15
N GLY A 156 -1.71 -4.54 -0.38
CA GLY A 156 -0.80 -3.99 0.63
C GLY A 156 -0.57 -4.94 1.81
N LEU A 157 -1.61 -5.67 2.24
CA LEU A 157 -1.49 -6.70 3.29
C LEU A 157 -0.63 -7.89 2.85
N ALA A 158 -0.66 -8.23 1.57
CA ALA A 158 0.23 -9.25 1.02
C ALA A 158 1.69 -8.79 1.08
N ASP A 159 1.99 -7.53 0.73
CA ASP A 159 3.35 -6.98 0.80
C ASP A 159 3.86 -6.87 2.25
N LEU A 160 2.99 -6.51 3.20
CA LEU A 160 3.28 -6.52 4.63
C LEU A 160 3.94 -7.82 5.09
N THR A 161 3.49 -8.97 4.57
CA THR A 161 4.07 -10.25 4.99
C THR A 161 5.55 -10.39 4.65
N GLY A 162 6.00 -9.77 3.56
CA GLY A 162 7.41 -9.73 3.15
C GLY A 162 8.24 -8.88 4.11
N GLU A 163 7.72 -7.72 4.53
CA GLU A 163 8.40 -6.88 5.51
C GLU A 163 8.38 -7.50 6.91
N LEU A 164 7.31 -8.18 7.29
CA LEU A 164 7.27 -8.96 8.53
C LEU A 164 8.28 -10.11 8.52
N MET A 165 8.42 -10.84 7.42
CA MET A 165 9.49 -11.84 7.27
C MET A 165 10.87 -11.21 7.45
N ARG A 166 11.13 -10.09 6.79
CA ARG A 166 12.40 -9.39 6.90
C ARG A 166 12.69 -8.97 8.35
N LEU A 167 11.68 -8.45 9.04
CA LEU A 167 11.77 -8.11 10.46
C LEU A 167 12.07 -9.37 11.30
N ALA A 168 11.34 -10.47 11.08
CA ALA A 168 11.53 -11.71 11.83
C ALA A 168 12.95 -12.27 11.66
N ILE A 169 13.53 -12.25 10.46
CA ILE A 169 14.91 -12.71 10.22
C ILE A 169 15.92 -11.86 11.03
N GLY A 170 15.74 -10.53 11.04
CA GLY A 170 16.55 -9.64 11.88
C GLY A 170 16.43 -9.99 13.37
N ARG A 171 15.20 -10.24 13.85
CA ARG A 171 14.94 -10.59 15.26
C ARG A 171 15.47 -11.97 15.64
N ILE A 172 15.44 -12.96 14.73
CA ILE A 172 16.08 -14.27 14.92
C ILE A 172 17.59 -14.11 15.11
N SER A 173 18.21 -13.23 14.31
CA SER A 173 19.65 -12.96 14.37
C SER A 173 20.05 -12.30 15.70
N ASP A 174 19.15 -11.48 16.27
CA ASP A 174 19.29 -10.85 17.58
C ASP A 174 18.91 -11.78 18.76
N GLY A 175 18.54 -13.03 18.48
CA GLY A 175 18.15 -14.03 19.50
C GLY A 175 16.72 -13.91 20.03
N GLU A 176 15.88 -13.04 19.45
CA GLU A 176 14.49 -12.81 19.86
C GLU A 176 13.52 -13.82 19.23
N LEU A 177 13.72 -15.12 19.51
CA LEU A 177 12.99 -16.22 18.87
C LEU A 177 11.48 -16.22 19.17
N GLU A 178 11.07 -15.77 20.36
CA GLU A 178 9.66 -15.65 20.74
C GLU A 178 8.94 -14.59 19.90
N TYR A 179 9.58 -13.43 19.70
CA TYR A 179 9.01 -12.38 18.87
C TYR A 179 8.94 -12.80 17.40
N ALA A 180 9.95 -13.49 16.91
CA ALA A 180 9.91 -14.11 15.58
C ALA A 180 8.80 -15.17 15.46
N GLU A 181 8.44 -15.90 16.53
CA GLU A 181 7.30 -16.84 16.51
C GLU A 181 5.99 -16.10 16.36
N ARG A 182 5.83 -15.00 17.10
CA ARG A 182 4.65 -14.15 17.01
C ARG A 182 4.46 -13.62 15.59
N ILE A 183 5.54 -13.15 14.97
CA ILE A 183 5.52 -12.73 13.56
C ILE A 183 5.11 -13.89 12.65
N CYS A 184 5.74 -15.06 12.80
CA CYS A 184 5.44 -16.23 11.97
C CYS A 184 3.96 -16.63 12.06
N ARG A 185 3.40 -16.68 13.27
CA ARG A 185 1.99 -16.98 13.50
C ARG A 185 1.07 -16.00 12.79
N PHE A 186 1.36 -14.71 12.93
CA PHE A 186 0.56 -13.65 12.29
C PHE A 186 0.62 -13.75 10.75
N VAL A 187 1.80 -13.97 10.16
CA VAL A 187 1.93 -14.17 8.71
C VAL A 187 1.20 -15.43 8.25
N ARG A 188 1.26 -16.54 9.01
CA ARG A 188 0.49 -17.76 8.72
C ARG A 188 -1.02 -17.51 8.75
N GLU A 189 -1.52 -16.74 9.71
CA GLU A 189 -2.93 -16.39 9.81
C GLU A 189 -3.38 -15.60 8.58
N ILE A 190 -2.64 -14.55 8.19
CA ILE A 190 -2.94 -13.78 6.96
C ILE A 190 -2.92 -14.69 5.73
N TYR A 191 -1.90 -15.54 5.58
CA TYR A 191 -1.80 -16.46 4.45
C TYR A 191 -3.00 -17.42 4.35
N ARG A 192 -3.46 -17.96 5.49
CA ARG A 192 -4.63 -18.85 5.54
C ARG A 192 -5.89 -18.14 5.07
N GLU A 193 -6.15 -16.94 5.57
CA GLU A 193 -7.32 -16.15 5.17
C GLU A 193 -7.25 -15.75 3.70
N LEU A 194 -6.10 -15.27 3.22
CA LEU A 194 -5.96 -14.89 1.81
C LEU A 194 -6.02 -16.09 0.85
N THR A 195 -5.68 -17.31 1.29
CA THR A 195 -5.87 -18.52 0.47
C THR A 195 -7.34 -18.75 0.10
N LEU A 196 -8.29 -18.33 0.95
CA LEU A 196 -9.72 -18.44 0.68
C LEU A 196 -10.24 -17.35 -0.26
N VAL A 197 -9.56 -16.20 -0.29
CA VAL A 197 -9.98 -14.99 -1.03
C VAL A 197 -9.31 -14.90 -2.39
N ALA A 198 -8.01 -15.20 -2.50
CA ALA A 198 -7.21 -15.03 -3.70
C ALA A 198 -7.82 -15.66 -4.97
N PRO A 199 -8.41 -16.87 -4.94
CA PRO A 199 -9.05 -17.46 -6.12
C PRO A 199 -10.27 -16.70 -6.65
N LYS A 200 -10.85 -15.82 -5.83
CA LYS A 200 -12.05 -15.04 -6.16
C LYS A 200 -11.72 -13.61 -6.63
N MET A 201 -10.44 -13.23 -6.64
CA MET A 201 -10.02 -11.88 -7.03
C MET A 201 -9.81 -11.81 -8.55
N ASP A 202 -10.24 -10.70 -9.16
CA ASP A 202 -10.11 -10.48 -10.61
C ASP A 202 -8.65 -10.29 -11.07
N ASP A 203 -7.76 -9.83 -10.17
CA ASP A 203 -6.33 -9.58 -10.45
C ASP A 203 -5.45 -10.82 -10.17
N THR A 204 -5.78 -11.90 -10.89
CA THR A 204 -5.27 -13.25 -10.63
C THR A 204 -3.74 -13.43 -10.71
N PRO A 205 -2.97 -12.77 -11.60
CA PRO A 205 -1.53 -13.02 -11.71
C PRO A 205 -0.70 -12.36 -10.60
N ASP A 206 -1.03 -11.12 -10.24
CA ASP A 206 -0.34 -10.37 -9.18
C ASP A 206 -0.61 -11.02 -7.82
N MET A 207 -1.88 -11.34 -7.55
CA MET A 207 -2.26 -12.01 -6.32
C MET A 207 -1.62 -13.40 -6.20
N LYS A 208 -1.53 -14.18 -7.29
CA LYS A 208 -0.85 -15.47 -7.28
C LYS A 208 0.63 -15.33 -6.90
N THR A 209 1.33 -14.38 -7.51
CA THR A 209 2.73 -14.09 -7.20
C THR A 209 2.91 -13.69 -5.74
N LYS A 210 2.03 -12.82 -5.23
CA LYS A 210 2.00 -12.41 -3.83
C LYS A 210 1.75 -13.58 -2.88
N MET A 211 0.83 -14.48 -3.20
CA MET A 211 0.60 -15.71 -2.41
C MET A 211 1.81 -16.63 -2.38
N ASP A 212 2.52 -16.79 -3.50
CA ASP A 212 3.76 -17.57 -3.55
C ASP A 212 4.84 -16.92 -2.66
N VAL A 213 5.01 -15.59 -2.74
CA VAL A 213 5.94 -14.83 -1.89
C VAL A 213 5.59 -14.97 -0.41
N MET A 214 4.30 -14.88 -0.04
CA MET A 214 3.84 -15.08 1.34
C MET A 214 4.18 -16.47 1.87
N LEU A 215 4.00 -17.52 1.07
CA LEU A 215 4.38 -18.88 1.46
C LEU A 215 5.89 -18.98 1.69
N GLN A 216 6.70 -18.41 0.79
CA GLN A 216 8.15 -18.35 0.96
C GLN A 216 8.54 -17.55 2.22
N SER A 217 7.82 -16.48 2.54
CA SER A 217 8.01 -15.70 3.77
C SER A 217 7.82 -16.56 5.02
N VAL A 218 6.75 -17.34 5.10
CA VAL A 218 6.51 -18.28 6.21
C VAL A 218 7.67 -19.27 6.33
N MET A 219 8.01 -19.96 5.23
CA MET A 219 9.06 -20.98 5.21
C MET A 219 10.42 -20.42 5.66
N LYS A 220 10.76 -19.20 5.25
CA LYS A 220 12.03 -18.56 5.64
C LYS A 220 12.10 -18.27 7.13
N ILE A 221 11.01 -17.81 7.74
CA ILE A 221 10.97 -17.53 9.19
C ILE A 221 11.11 -18.84 9.97
N GLU A 222 10.38 -19.88 9.57
CA GLU A 222 10.43 -21.21 10.20
C GLU A 222 11.81 -21.85 10.10
N ASN A 223 12.40 -21.85 8.90
CA ASN A 223 13.75 -22.38 8.69
C ASN A 223 14.80 -21.61 9.49
N GLY A 224 14.71 -20.29 9.55
CA GLY A 224 15.62 -19.46 10.33
C GLY A 224 15.62 -19.82 11.82
N LYS A 225 14.44 -20.09 12.38
CA LYS A 225 14.28 -20.53 13.78
C LYS A 225 14.92 -21.88 14.05
N LEU A 226 14.60 -22.88 13.22
CA LEU A 226 15.11 -24.25 13.37
C LEU A 226 16.64 -24.30 13.33
N VAL A 227 17.26 -23.51 12.45
CA VAL A 227 18.73 -23.42 12.34
C VAL A 227 19.35 -22.84 13.61
N THR A 228 18.76 -21.78 14.18
CA THR A 228 19.27 -21.15 15.41
C THR A 228 19.11 -22.08 16.63
N GLU A 229 17.96 -22.77 16.76
CA GLU A 229 17.71 -23.73 17.84
C GLU A 229 18.67 -24.93 17.79
N ALA A 230 18.90 -25.48 16.59
CA ALA A 230 19.85 -26.58 16.39
C ALA A 230 21.29 -26.16 16.73
N SER A 231 21.65 -24.91 16.41
CA SER A 231 22.98 -24.35 16.72
C SER A 231 23.19 -24.16 18.22
N ASN A 232 22.18 -23.62 18.93
CA ASN A 232 22.21 -23.46 20.38
C ASN A 232 22.33 -24.82 21.09
N THR A 233 21.61 -25.83 20.63
CA THR A 233 21.65 -27.18 21.20
C THR A 233 23.03 -27.82 21.05
N LYS A 234 23.67 -27.67 19.87
CA LYS A 234 25.04 -28.14 19.64
C LYS A 234 26.07 -27.42 20.51
N LEU A 235 25.93 -26.10 20.68
CA LEU A 235 26.82 -25.31 21.52
C LEU A 235 26.72 -25.75 23.00
N LEU A 236 25.50 -25.95 23.50
CA LEU A 236 25.27 -26.45 24.86
C LEU A 236 25.85 -27.86 25.07
N ALA A 237 25.71 -28.74 24.08
CA ALA A 237 26.32 -30.07 24.12
C ALA A 237 27.86 -30.01 24.18
N LEU A 238 28.49 -29.10 23.44
CA LEU A 238 29.95 -28.89 23.48
C LEU A 238 30.43 -28.32 24.83
N ILE A 239 29.70 -27.35 25.40
CA ILE A 239 30.03 -26.76 26.71
C ILE A 239 29.95 -27.84 27.81
N ASN A 240 28.88 -28.65 27.81
CA ASN A 240 28.69 -29.72 28.79
C ASN A 240 29.67 -30.90 28.64
N MET A 241 30.35 -31.03 27.49
CA MET A 241 31.43 -32.01 27.30
C MET A 241 32.79 -31.52 27.82
N HIS A 242 32.92 -30.23 28.16
CA HIS A 242 34.16 -29.61 28.62
C HIS A 242 34.09 -29.08 30.06
N LEU A 243 32.96 -29.30 30.74
CA LEU A 243 32.76 -29.14 32.19
C LEU A 243 32.69 -30.52 32.84
#